data_AF-A0A817FTY6-F1
#
_entry.id   AF-A0A817FTY6-F1
#
_cell.length_a   1.000
_cell.length_b   1.000
_cell.length_c   1.000
_cell.angle_alpha   90.00
_cell.angle_beta   90.00
_cell.angle_gamma   90.00
#
_symmetry.space_group_name_H-M   'P 1'
#
loop_
_entity.id
_entity.type
_entity.pdbx_description
1 polymer ?
#
loop_
_entity_poly.entity_id
_entity_poly.type
_entity_poly.pdbx_seq_one_letter_code
_entity_poly.pdbx_strand_id
1 'polypeptide(L)'
;MKNEKSENFMPEKGTGFSKQNNTHVFYYIARRFKVNEMNCDLLICHVLLTLKPFQAKLFELVVDFTHTCTDSRFKTDYLSKWFVCIPDCFYYNLQAVYIYNCNSWVREYTKYHDRILSTIKGSRKLIFLDHISRLNDFIEPDQQKFPGHTISLEEVLKVFNNALKLSHKDTKVAIKVGPQAITEIEEVCLVNDNQFTLTIANETGLLSFIHNDCDNIVQAIIHIRTRWELAQPDLIQIHNKIRPKDVPGSLLNIALLNLGSLDSSLRSAAYNLLCALTQTFDLRIEDQLLESSGLCIPSNNIIFINTISEKLALKEPHLTLEFLEECIEGFRNSTIELKHLCLEYMTKCLPSLTRFCKQNDDNKRAKELAQPDLIQIHNKIRPKDVPGSLLNIALLNLGSLDSSLRSAAYNLLCALTQTFDLHSIRSPTDREGQFFDLNDLNRPAQSQSQNGNYTRSRITQKPNLI
;
A
#
# COMPACT_ATOMS: atom_id res chain seq x y z
N MET A 1 -3.19 -12.17 -23.51
CA MET A 1 -4.23 -12.93 -24.25
C MET A 1 -4.73 -14.21 -23.57
N LYS A 2 -3.89 -15.04 -22.90
CA LYS A 2 -4.41 -16.18 -22.09
C LYS A 2 -4.95 -15.78 -20.71
N ASN A 3 -4.53 -14.65 -20.14
CA ASN A 3 -4.93 -14.22 -18.78
C ASN A 3 -6.18 -13.32 -18.72
N GLU A 4 -6.70 -12.84 -19.86
CA GLU A 4 -7.90 -11.96 -19.86
C GLU A 4 -9.22 -12.72 -19.96
N LYS A 5 -9.17 -14.04 -20.24
CA LYS A 5 -10.35 -14.84 -20.60
C LYS A 5 -11.17 -15.37 -19.43
N SER A 6 -10.67 -15.37 -18.19
CA SER A 6 -11.22 -16.24 -17.14
C SER A 6 -11.93 -15.55 -15.97
N GLU A 7 -11.74 -14.25 -15.72
CA GLU A 7 -12.13 -13.71 -14.40
C GLU A 7 -13.35 -12.77 -14.38
N ASN A 8 -13.67 -12.00 -15.42
CA ASN A 8 -14.55 -10.83 -15.22
C ASN A 8 -16.03 -11.04 -15.59
N PHE A 9 -16.27 -12.04 -16.44
CA PHE A 9 -17.59 -12.52 -16.82
C PHE A 9 -17.44 -14.03 -17.00
N MET A 10 -17.83 -14.81 -15.98
CA MET A 10 -17.59 -16.26 -15.99
C MET A 10 -18.44 -16.97 -17.07
N PRO A 11 -17.85 -17.99 -17.70
CA PRO A 11 -18.22 -19.35 -17.32
C PRO A 11 -17.03 -20.32 -17.32
N GLU A 12 -16.39 -20.54 -16.17
CA GLU A 12 -15.45 -21.68 -16.03
C GLU A 12 -15.77 -22.63 -14.86
N LYS A 13 -16.85 -22.40 -14.09
CA LYS A 13 -17.34 -23.34 -13.04
C LYS A 13 -18.84 -23.64 -13.10
N GLY A 14 -19.40 -23.71 -14.31
CA GLY A 14 -20.81 -24.02 -14.55
C GLY A 14 -21.69 -22.78 -14.46
N THR A 15 -22.66 -22.68 -15.37
CA THR A 15 -23.79 -21.75 -15.21
C THR A 15 -24.71 -22.36 -14.16
N GLY A 16 -25.11 -21.57 -13.17
CA GLY A 16 -26.19 -21.98 -12.28
C GLY A 16 -27.50 -22.06 -13.06
N PHE A 17 -28.48 -22.78 -12.53
CA PHE A 17 -29.82 -22.86 -13.10
C PHE A 17 -30.84 -22.21 -12.17
N SER A 18 -31.78 -21.46 -12.75
CA SER A 18 -32.89 -20.89 -11.99
C SER A 18 -33.94 -21.94 -11.63
N LYS A 19 -34.59 -21.77 -10.49
CA LYS A 19 -35.60 -22.71 -9.96
C LYS A 19 -36.82 -22.82 -10.86
N GLN A 20 -37.35 -21.67 -11.30
CA GLN A 20 -38.67 -21.62 -11.91
C GLN A 20 -38.69 -22.19 -13.33
N ASN A 21 -37.66 -21.89 -14.12
CA ASN A 21 -37.65 -22.21 -15.56
C ASN A 21 -36.44 -23.07 -15.96
N ASN A 22 -35.59 -23.48 -15.03
CA ASN A 22 -34.33 -24.18 -15.30
C ASN A 22 -33.47 -23.47 -16.36
N THR A 23 -33.44 -22.13 -16.30
CA THR A 23 -32.71 -21.31 -17.28
C THR A 23 -31.31 -21.02 -16.79
N HIS A 24 -30.39 -20.78 -17.73
CA HIS A 24 -29.00 -20.46 -17.40
C HIS A 24 -28.91 -19.11 -16.68
N VAL A 25 -28.15 -19.08 -15.59
CA VAL A 25 -27.85 -17.88 -14.82
C VAL A 25 -26.40 -17.47 -15.06
N PHE A 26 -26.21 -16.26 -15.60
CA PHE A 26 -24.91 -15.64 -15.79
C PHE A 26 -24.57 -14.70 -14.64
N TYR A 27 -23.28 -14.51 -14.37
CA TYR A 27 -22.81 -13.65 -13.28
C TYR A 27 -21.85 -12.59 -13.83
N TYR A 28 -22.16 -11.33 -13.58
CA TYR A 28 -21.24 -10.21 -13.79
C TYR A 28 -20.74 -9.70 -12.45
N ILE A 29 -19.43 -9.79 -12.22
CA ILE A 29 -18.79 -9.37 -10.98
C ILE A 29 -18.09 -8.03 -11.23
N ALA A 30 -18.78 -6.94 -10.91
CA ALA A 30 -18.40 -5.59 -11.35
C ALA A 30 -16.97 -5.19 -10.90
N ARG A 31 -16.61 -5.51 -9.65
CA ARG A 31 -15.29 -5.19 -9.08
C ARG A 31 -14.08 -5.77 -9.82
N ARG A 32 -14.28 -6.85 -10.60
CA ARG A 32 -13.19 -7.48 -11.35
C ARG A 32 -12.85 -6.73 -12.63
N PHE A 33 -13.79 -5.96 -13.18
CA PHE A 33 -13.48 -5.04 -14.27
C PHE A 33 -12.69 -3.86 -13.72
N LYS A 34 -11.55 -3.54 -14.35
CA LYS A 34 -10.70 -2.40 -13.99
C LYS A 34 -10.51 -1.49 -15.19
N VAL A 35 -11.08 -0.29 -15.12
CA VAL A 35 -11.22 0.64 -16.27
C VAL A 35 -9.89 1.07 -16.88
N ASN A 36 -8.81 1.10 -16.10
CA ASN A 36 -7.48 1.53 -16.55
C ASN A 36 -6.58 0.36 -17.00
N GLU A 37 -6.98 -0.88 -16.71
CA GLU A 37 -6.18 -2.08 -16.99
C GLU A 37 -6.78 -2.90 -18.13
N MET A 38 -8.06 -2.68 -18.43
CA MET A 38 -8.82 -3.52 -19.35
C MET A 38 -9.40 -2.75 -20.52
N ASN A 39 -9.44 -3.43 -21.66
CA ASN A 39 -10.16 -2.94 -22.83
C ASN A 39 -11.63 -3.33 -22.76
N CYS A 40 -12.53 -2.33 -22.67
CA CYS A 40 -13.97 -2.56 -22.61
C CYS A 40 -14.53 -3.20 -23.88
N ASP A 41 -13.96 -2.93 -25.07
CA ASP A 41 -14.43 -3.53 -26.32
C ASP A 41 -14.15 -5.04 -26.32
N LEU A 42 -13.02 -5.48 -25.75
CA LEU A 42 -12.73 -6.90 -25.56
C LEU A 42 -13.69 -7.55 -24.57
N LEU A 43 -14.08 -6.85 -23.51
CA LEU A 43 -15.07 -7.35 -22.55
C LEU A 43 -16.45 -7.52 -23.23
N ILE A 44 -16.91 -6.54 -23.99
CA ILE A 44 -18.17 -6.63 -24.75
C ILE A 44 -18.13 -7.83 -25.72
N CYS A 45 -17.04 -7.96 -26.48
CA CYS A 45 -16.84 -9.10 -27.38
C CYS A 45 -16.88 -10.45 -26.63
N HIS A 46 -16.22 -10.54 -25.48
CA HIS A 46 -16.23 -11.74 -24.65
C HIS A 46 -17.65 -12.09 -24.15
N VAL A 47 -18.40 -11.10 -23.68
CA VAL A 47 -19.81 -11.29 -23.26
C VAL A 47 -20.66 -11.76 -24.44
N LEU A 48 -20.55 -11.13 -25.61
CA LEU A 48 -21.30 -11.52 -26.81
C LEU A 48 -20.97 -12.95 -27.25
N LEU A 49 -19.69 -13.33 -27.26
CA LEU A 49 -19.28 -14.70 -27.60
C LEU A 49 -19.77 -15.71 -26.57
N THR A 50 -19.82 -15.34 -25.29
CA THR A 50 -20.33 -16.17 -24.20
C THR A 50 -21.83 -16.39 -24.32
N LEU A 51 -22.59 -15.35 -24.68
CA LEU A 51 -24.05 -15.43 -24.83
C LEU A 51 -24.48 -16.00 -26.18
N LYS A 52 -23.60 -16.00 -27.20
CA LYS A 52 -23.91 -16.47 -28.56
C LYS A 52 -24.60 -17.85 -28.62
N PRO A 53 -24.18 -18.89 -27.87
CA PRO A 53 -24.85 -20.19 -27.85
C PRO A 53 -26.27 -20.17 -27.25
N PHE A 54 -26.64 -19.08 -26.58
CA PHE A 54 -27.91 -18.89 -25.86
C PHE A 54 -28.82 -17.87 -26.54
N GLN A 55 -28.53 -17.46 -27.78
CA GLN A 55 -29.30 -16.45 -28.53
C GLN A 55 -30.78 -16.76 -28.72
N ALA A 56 -31.17 -18.03 -28.66
CA ALA A 56 -32.57 -18.48 -28.75
C ALA A 56 -33.10 -19.08 -27.43
N LYS A 57 -32.35 -18.94 -26.33
CA LYS A 57 -32.70 -19.50 -25.03
C LYS A 57 -32.96 -18.39 -24.02
N LEU A 58 -33.93 -18.59 -23.14
CA LEU A 58 -34.14 -17.72 -22.00
C LEU A 58 -32.97 -17.86 -21.01
N PHE A 59 -32.59 -16.74 -20.39
CA PHE A 59 -31.54 -16.70 -19.39
C PHE A 59 -31.76 -15.59 -18.37
N GLU A 60 -31.01 -15.67 -17.28
CA GLU A 60 -31.05 -14.71 -16.17
C GLU A 60 -29.64 -14.19 -15.88
N LEU A 61 -29.55 -13.04 -15.23
CA LEU A 61 -28.29 -12.37 -14.93
C LEU A 61 -28.23 -11.99 -13.45
N VAL A 62 -27.13 -12.31 -12.77
CA VAL A 62 -26.78 -11.77 -11.47
C VAL A 62 -25.69 -10.72 -11.67
N VAL A 63 -25.91 -9.52 -11.13
CA VAL A 63 -24.94 -8.43 -11.11
C VAL A 63 -24.50 -8.21 -9.68
N ASP A 64 -23.25 -8.56 -9.40
CA ASP A 64 -22.62 -8.39 -8.09
C ASP A 64 -21.86 -7.06 -8.05
N PHE A 65 -22.40 -6.09 -7.30
CA PHE A 65 -21.81 -4.78 -7.06
C PHE A 65 -20.96 -4.69 -5.78
N THR A 66 -20.68 -5.82 -5.12
CA THR A 66 -19.82 -5.85 -3.91
C THR A 66 -18.48 -5.14 -4.17
N HIS A 67 -18.16 -4.13 -3.35
CA HIS A 67 -16.98 -3.26 -3.47
C HIS A 67 -16.80 -2.58 -4.85
N THR A 68 -17.89 -2.31 -5.57
CA THR A 68 -17.81 -1.53 -6.80
C THR A 68 -17.48 -0.07 -6.48
N CYS A 69 -16.42 0.44 -7.09
CA CYS A 69 -15.92 1.79 -6.89
C CYS A 69 -15.55 2.44 -8.23
N THR A 70 -14.91 3.60 -8.15
CA THR A 70 -14.44 4.39 -9.29
C THR A 70 -13.58 3.59 -10.27
N ASP A 71 -12.78 2.63 -9.80
CA ASP A 71 -11.90 1.83 -10.67
C ASP A 71 -12.63 0.78 -11.50
N SER A 72 -13.83 0.36 -11.05
CA SER A 72 -14.69 -0.58 -11.75
C SER A 72 -15.71 0.07 -12.69
N ARG A 73 -15.64 1.39 -12.89
CA ARG A 73 -16.62 2.13 -13.67
C ARG A 73 -16.50 1.89 -15.17
N PHE A 74 -17.62 1.82 -15.86
CA PHE A 74 -17.62 2.10 -17.29
C PHE A 74 -17.57 3.62 -17.51
N LYS A 75 -16.71 4.09 -18.41
CA LYS A 75 -16.75 5.50 -18.86
C LYS A 75 -18.02 5.72 -19.68
N THR A 76 -18.49 6.96 -19.80
CA THR A 76 -19.74 7.31 -20.51
C THR A 76 -19.86 6.66 -21.88
N ASP A 77 -18.81 6.71 -22.69
CA ASP A 77 -18.80 6.14 -24.04
C ASP A 77 -18.91 4.61 -24.00
N TYR A 78 -18.20 3.97 -23.08
CA TYR A 78 -18.27 2.52 -22.88
C TYR A 78 -19.61 2.06 -22.33
N LEU A 79 -20.21 2.80 -21.39
CA LEU A 79 -21.54 2.52 -20.88
C LEU A 79 -22.57 2.59 -22.02
N SER A 80 -22.48 3.61 -22.86
CA SER A 80 -23.38 3.78 -24.01
C SER A 80 -23.21 2.65 -25.03
N LYS A 81 -21.96 2.20 -25.29
CA LYS A 81 -21.68 1.08 -26.18
C LYS A 81 -22.37 -0.21 -25.77
N TRP A 82 -22.50 -0.53 -24.49
CA TRP A 82 -23.25 -1.72 -24.05
C TRP A 82 -24.69 -1.73 -24.57
N PHE A 83 -25.36 -0.58 -24.59
CA PHE A 83 -26.74 -0.48 -25.07
C PHE A 83 -26.86 -0.58 -26.59
N VAL A 84 -25.80 -0.25 -27.34
CA VAL A 84 -25.77 -0.28 -28.81
C VAL A 84 -25.26 -1.62 -29.36
N CYS A 85 -24.28 -2.23 -28.71
CA CYS A 85 -23.59 -3.42 -29.22
C CYS A 85 -24.31 -4.74 -28.89
N ILE A 86 -25.19 -4.76 -27.89
CA ILE A 86 -25.93 -5.97 -27.51
C ILE A 86 -27.13 -6.16 -28.45
N PRO A 87 -27.23 -7.30 -29.17
CA PRO A 87 -28.38 -7.60 -30.01
C PRO A 87 -29.73 -7.65 -29.26
N ASP A 88 -30.80 -7.22 -29.92
CA ASP A 88 -32.17 -7.19 -29.39
C ASP A 88 -32.65 -8.54 -28.84
N CYS A 89 -32.26 -9.64 -29.49
CA CYS A 89 -32.62 -10.99 -29.04
C CYS A 89 -32.20 -11.28 -27.60
N PHE A 90 -31.08 -10.73 -27.12
CA PHE A 90 -30.64 -10.91 -25.75
C PHE A 90 -31.50 -10.11 -24.76
N TYR A 91 -31.95 -8.90 -25.11
CA TYR A 91 -32.87 -8.12 -24.27
C TYR A 91 -34.24 -8.81 -24.14
N TYR A 92 -34.72 -9.42 -25.22
CA TYR A 92 -35.98 -10.18 -25.20
C TYR A 92 -35.86 -11.46 -24.35
N ASN A 93 -34.75 -12.19 -24.49
CA ASN A 93 -34.56 -13.48 -23.80
C ASN A 93 -34.11 -13.36 -22.33
N LEU A 94 -33.61 -12.19 -21.92
CA LEU A 94 -33.28 -11.90 -20.53
C LEU A 94 -34.56 -11.86 -19.67
N GLN A 95 -34.72 -12.81 -18.76
CA GLN A 95 -35.92 -12.94 -17.92
C GLN A 95 -35.84 -12.06 -16.67
N ALA A 96 -34.72 -12.11 -15.95
CA ALA A 96 -34.51 -11.37 -14.72
C ALA A 96 -33.05 -10.93 -14.58
N VAL A 97 -32.86 -9.80 -13.89
CA VAL A 97 -31.56 -9.28 -13.48
C VAL A 97 -31.57 -9.08 -11.97
N TYR A 98 -30.82 -9.91 -11.26
CA TYR A 98 -30.66 -9.82 -9.81
C TYR A 98 -29.51 -8.88 -9.48
N ILE A 99 -29.81 -7.79 -8.78
CA ILE A 99 -28.82 -6.77 -8.41
C ILE A 99 -28.44 -7.01 -6.95
N TYR A 100 -27.19 -7.41 -6.71
CA TYR A 100 -26.66 -7.69 -5.38
C TYR A 100 -25.68 -6.61 -4.93
N ASN A 101 -25.71 -6.25 -3.64
CA ASN A 101 -24.78 -5.30 -2.99
C ASN A 101 -24.61 -3.96 -3.72
N CYS A 102 -25.71 -3.40 -4.25
CA CYS A 102 -25.69 -2.05 -4.80
C CYS A 102 -25.33 -1.05 -3.70
N ASN A 103 -24.31 -0.24 -3.92
CA ASN A 103 -23.76 0.67 -2.91
C ASN A 103 -24.04 2.15 -3.24
N SER A 104 -23.64 3.04 -2.33
CA SER A 104 -23.88 4.49 -2.50
C SER A 104 -23.17 5.05 -3.74
N TRP A 105 -21.99 4.55 -4.09
CA TRP A 105 -21.27 4.96 -5.30
C TRP A 105 -22.03 4.56 -6.56
N VAL A 106 -22.51 3.30 -6.66
CA VAL A 106 -23.32 2.83 -7.80
C VAL A 106 -24.60 3.66 -7.94
N ARG A 107 -25.24 4.03 -6.82
CA ARG A 107 -26.42 4.90 -6.84
C ARG A 107 -26.11 6.27 -7.45
N GLU A 108 -25.02 6.92 -7.05
CA GLU A 108 -24.64 8.22 -7.61
C GLU A 108 -24.18 8.09 -9.08
N TYR A 109 -23.47 7.02 -9.43
CA TYR A 109 -23.12 6.69 -10.81
C TYR A 109 -24.37 6.53 -11.69
N THR A 110 -25.39 5.82 -11.21
CA THR A 110 -26.67 5.67 -11.93
C THR A 110 -27.38 7.02 -12.13
N LYS A 111 -27.38 7.90 -11.12
CA LYS A 111 -27.94 9.25 -11.24
C LYS A 111 -27.17 10.10 -12.25
N TYR A 112 -25.83 10.05 -12.22
CA TYR A 112 -24.99 10.79 -13.15
C TYR A 112 -25.23 10.35 -14.61
N HIS A 113 -25.49 9.06 -14.83
CA HIS A 113 -25.78 8.48 -16.13
C HIS A 113 -27.28 8.27 -16.42
N ASP A 114 -28.19 9.02 -15.77
CA ASP A 114 -29.65 8.82 -15.87
C ASP A 114 -30.16 8.85 -17.32
N ARG A 115 -29.56 9.68 -18.18
CA ARG A 115 -29.92 9.74 -19.61
C ARG A 115 -29.70 8.40 -20.33
N ILE A 116 -28.56 7.75 -20.11
CA ILE A 116 -28.20 6.48 -20.76
C ILE A 116 -29.02 5.33 -20.14
N LEU A 117 -29.18 5.35 -18.81
CA LEU A 117 -29.88 4.30 -18.06
C LEU A 117 -31.40 4.47 -18.04
N SER A 118 -31.94 5.52 -18.65
CA SER A 118 -33.38 5.81 -18.72
C SER A 118 -34.18 4.65 -19.31
N THR A 119 -33.60 3.89 -20.25
CA THR A 119 -34.23 2.75 -20.93
C THR A 119 -34.48 1.56 -20.02
N ILE A 120 -33.71 1.41 -18.94
CA ILE A 120 -33.86 0.31 -17.96
C ILE A 120 -34.55 0.76 -16.68
N LYS A 121 -34.76 2.07 -16.50
CA LYS A 121 -35.37 2.66 -15.31
C LYS A 121 -36.82 2.20 -15.18
N GLY A 122 -37.17 1.64 -14.00
CA GLY A 122 -38.51 1.11 -13.74
C GLY A 122 -38.81 -0.24 -14.39
N SER A 123 -37.82 -0.89 -15.01
CA SER A 123 -37.99 -2.24 -15.56
C SER A 123 -38.31 -3.24 -14.46
N ARG A 124 -39.40 -4.01 -14.65
CA ARG A 124 -39.80 -5.10 -13.74
C ARG A 124 -38.83 -6.28 -13.72
N LYS A 125 -37.92 -6.36 -14.71
CA LYS A 125 -36.89 -7.39 -14.76
C LYS A 125 -35.76 -7.14 -13.75
N LEU A 126 -35.60 -5.92 -13.24
CA LEU A 126 -34.56 -5.57 -12.27
C LEU A 126 -35.04 -5.89 -10.84
N ILE A 127 -34.39 -6.86 -10.19
CA ILE A 127 -34.73 -7.33 -8.85
C ILE A 127 -33.57 -6.99 -7.92
N PHE A 128 -33.77 -6.00 -7.05
CA PHE A 128 -32.78 -5.63 -6.04
C PHE A 128 -32.86 -6.57 -4.85
N LEU A 129 -31.73 -7.19 -4.53
CA LEU A 129 -31.57 -8.09 -3.41
C LEU A 129 -31.06 -7.32 -2.19
N ASP A 130 -31.77 -7.47 -1.09
CA ASP A 130 -31.46 -6.93 0.24
C ASP A 130 -30.56 -7.88 1.06
N HIS A 131 -30.61 -9.18 0.77
CA HIS A 131 -29.77 -10.20 1.38
C HIS A 131 -29.53 -11.36 0.41
N ILE A 132 -28.38 -12.04 0.49
CA ILE A 132 -28.04 -13.16 -0.40
C ILE A 132 -29.07 -14.28 -0.35
N SER A 133 -29.66 -14.52 0.84
CA SER A 133 -30.68 -15.55 1.05
C SER A 133 -31.93 -15.35 0.22
N ARG A 134 -32.25 -14.11 -0.19
CA ARG A 134 -33.38 -13.85 -1.08
C ARG A 134 -33.15 -14.40 -2.48
N LEU A 135 -31.89 -14.61 -2.88
CA LEU A 135 -31.62 -15.31 -4.13
C LEU A 135 -32.06 -16.79 -4.05
N ASN A 136 -32.19 -17.37 -2.85
CA ASN A 136 -32.70 -18.73 -2.66
C ASN A 136 -34.15 -18.89 -3.12
N ASP A 137 -34.91 -17.80 -3.28
CA ASP A 137 -36.27 -17.84 -3.83
C ASP A 137 -36.25 -18.10 -5.34
N PHE A 138 -35.13 -17.82 -6.01
CA PHE A 138 -34.99 -17.85 -7.46
C PHE A 138 -33.97 -18.89 -7.96
N ILE A 139 -32.94 -19.21 -7.17
CA ILE A 139 -31.82 -20.08 -7.55
C ILE A 139 -31.50 -21.00 -6.36
N GLU A 140 -31.42 -22.32 -6.58
CA GLU A 140 -31.05 -23.26 -5.52
C GLU A 140 -29.64 -22.97 -4.98
N PRO A 141 -29.39 -23.13 -3.65
CA PRO A 141 -28.11 -22.78 -3.05
C PRO A 141 -26.88 -23.45 -3.70
N ASP A 142 -27.00 -24.68 -4.19
CA ASP A 142 -25.93 -25.42 -4.89
C ASP A 142 -25.64 -24.87 -6.30
N GLN A 143 -26.64 -24.23 -6.91
CA GLN A 143 -26.58 -23.57 -8.20
C GLN A 143 -26.06 -22.12 -8.13
N GLN A 144 -26.01 -21.53 -6.94
CA GLN A 144 -25.47 -20.17 -6.76
C GLN A 144 -23.95 -20.16 -6.92
N LYS A 145 -23.44 -19.21 -7.71
CA LYS A 145 -22.01 -19.11 -8.08
C LYS A 145 -21.40 -17.75 -7.72
N PHE A 146 -21.76 -17.19 -6.57
CA PHE A 146 -21.11 -15.99 -6.06
C PHE A 146 -19.60 -16.22 -5.80
N PRO A 147 -18.76 -15.19 -5.97
CA PRO A 147 -17.37 -15.25 -5.56
C PRO A 147 -17.26 -15.59 -4.06
N GLY A 148 -16.30 -16.44 -3.68
CA GLY A 148 -16.08 -16.80 -2.27
C GLY A 148 -15.89 -15.60 -1.36
N HIS A 149 -15.20 -14.55 -1.85
CA HIS A 149 -15.07 -13.29 -1.12
C HIS A 149 -16.41 -12.57 -0.91
N THR A 150 -17.35 -12.61 -1.88
CA THR A 150 -18.66 -11.99 -1.69
C THR A 150 -19.44 -12.72 -0.59
N ILE A 151 -19.35 -14.06 -0.56
CA ILE A 151 -19.99 -14.90 0.46
C ILE A 151 -19.36 -14.67 1.84
N SER A 152 -18.03 -14.56 1.92
CA SER A 152 -17.33 -14.39 3.20
C SER A 152 -17.61 -13.05 3.90
N LEU A 153 -18.15 -12.05 3.19
CA LEU A 153 -18.61 -10.80 3.80
C LEU A 153 -19.91 -10.96 4.61
N GLU A 154 -20.66 -12.05 4.39
CA GLU A 154 -21.85 -12.38 5.17
C GLU A 154 -21.51 -12.93 6.56
N GLU A 155 -20.26 -13.33 6.79
CA GLU A 155 -19.76 -13.73 8.12
C GLU A 155 -19.62 -12.49 9.01
N VAL A 156 -20.75 -11.95 9.46
CA VAL A 156 -20.80 -10.77 10.31
C VAL A 156 -20.69 -11.18 11.77
N LEU A 157 -19.70 -10.63 12.47
CA LEU A 157 -19.48 -10.90 13.90
C LEU A 157 -20.40 -10.06 14.79
N LYS A 158 -20.58 -8.78 14.43
CA LYS A 158 -21.40 -7.83 15.21
C LYS A 158 -22.21 -6.92 14.30
N VAL A 159 -23.48 -6.72 14.65
CA VAL A 159 -24.40 -5.80 13.96
C VAL A 159 -24.86 -4.74 14.94
N PHE A 160 -24.64 -3.47 14.59
CA PHE A 160 -25.11 -2.31 15.33
C PHE A 160 -26.20 -1.62 14.52
N ASN A 161 -27.44 -1.71 15.01
CA ASN A 161 -28.59 -1.16 14.33
C ASN A 161 -28.84 0.29 14.75
N ASN A 162 -29.60 1.03 13.94
CA ASN A 162 -30.04 2.39 14.27
C ASN A 162 -28.92 3.43 14.42
N ALA A 163 -27.76 3.21 13.79
CA ALA A 163 -26.75 4.25 13.66
C ALA A 163 -27.22 5.33 12.67
N LEU A 164 -26.70 6.55 12.82
CA LEU A 164 -26.99 7.67 11.94
C LEU A 164 -25.73 8.05 11.17
N LYS A 165 -25.73 7.87 9.85
CA LYS A 165 -24.66 8.36 8.97
C LYS A 165 -24.91 9.84 8.69
N LEU A 166 -23.96 10.68 9.11
CA LEU A 166 -24.03 12.13 8.91
C LEU A 166 -23.65 12.47 7.46
N SER A 167 -24.46 13.30 6.82
CA SER A 167 -24.19 13.85 5.49
C SER A 167 -25.05 15.12 5.26
N HIS A 168 -25.23 15.56 4.01
CA HIS A 168 -26.23 16.60 3.70
C HIS A 168 -27.64 16.22 4.15
N LYS A 169 -27.95 14.92 4.17
CA LYS A 169 -29.18 14.39 4.75
C LYS A 169 -28.85 13.15 5.57
N ASP A 170 -28.98 13.28 6.88
CA ASP A 170 -28.70 12.19 7.80
C ASP A 170 -29.53 10.96 7.46
N THR A 171 -28.85 9.82 7.40
CA THR A 171 -29.46 8.56 6.96
C THR A 171 -29.27 7.51 8.04
N LYS A 172 -30.36 6.86 8.42
CA LYS A 172 -30.32 5.75 9.37
C LYS A 172 -29.72 4.52 8.69
N VAL A 173 -28.72 3.92 9.32
CA VAL A 173 -27.95 2.79 8.80
C VAL A 173 -27.77 1.71 9.87
N ALA A 174 -27.41 0.51 9.42
CA ALA A 174 -26.87 -0.54 10.28
C ALA A 174 -25.37 -0.68 9.98
N ILE A 175 -24.55 -0.73 11.02
CA ILE A 175 -23.11 -0.95 10.91
C ILE A 175 -22.86 -2.44 11.18
N LYS A 176 -22.38 -3.14 10.16
CA LYS A 176 -22.02 -4.57 10.23
C LYS A 176 -20.51 -4.68 10.28
N VAL A 177 -19.99 -5.35 11.31
CA VAL A 177 -18.56 -5.49 11.58
C VAL A 177 -18.20 -6.97 11.43
N GLY A 178 -17.41 -7.28 10.40
CA GLY A 178 -16.99 -8.63 10.04
C GLY A 178 -15.51 -8.70 9.64
N PRO A 179 -14.86 -9.86 9.75
CA PRO A 179 -13.40 -10.01 9.62
C PRO A 179 -12.89 -9.69 8.21
N GLN A 180 -13.70 -9.94 7.18
CA GLN A 180 -13.33 -9.75 5.77
C GLN A 180 -13.63 -8.34 5.24
N ALA A 181 -14.39 -7.53 5.97
CA ALA A 181 -14.81 -6.19 5.52
C ALA A 181 -13.81 -5.08 5.89
N ILE A 182 -12.73 -5.40 6.63
CA ILE A 182 -11.83 -4.41 7.23
C ILE A 182 -10.69 -3.95 6.33
N THR A 183 -10.43 -4.63 5.20
CA THR A 183 -9.28 -4.36 4.33
C THR A 183 -9.23 -2.94 3.77
N GLU A 184 -10.37 -2.24 3.79
CA GLU A 184 -10.53 -0.90 3.22
C GLU A 184 -10.54 0.20 4.30
N ILE A 185 -10.54 -0.11 5.60
CA ILE A 185 -10.61 0.90 6.66
C ILE A 185 -9.20 1.38 7.03
N GLU A 186 -8.88 2.63 6.69
CA GLU A 186 -7.58 3.26 6.96
C GLU A 186 -7.48 3.80 8.39
N GLU A 187 -8.57 4.33 8.94
CA GLU A 187 -8.59 4.95 10.26
C GLU A 187 -9.99 4.90 10.88
N VAL A 188 -10.05 4.75 12.20
CA VAL A 188 -11.27 4.90 13.00
C VAL A 188 -10.97 5.78 14.20
N CYS A 189 -11.73 6.86 14.36
CA CYS A 189 -11.53 7.84 15.43
C CYS A 189 -12.82 8.08 16.19
N LEU A 190 -12.77 7.95 17.51
CA LEU A 190 -13.85 8.38 18.39
C LEU A 190 -13.77 9.90 18.56
N VAL A 191 -14.83 10.63 18.23
CA VAL A 191 -14.89 12.09 18.36
C VAL A 191 -15.46 12.48 19.72
N ASN A 192 -16.53 11.80 20.15
CA ASN A 192 -17.15 11.93 21.47
C ASN A 192 -17.95 10.64 21.78
N ASP A 193 -18.58 10.58 22.96
CA ASP A 193 -19.30 9.40 23.46
C ASP A 193 -20.36 8.84 22.48
N ASN A 194 -20.92 9.68 21.63
CA ASN A 194 -21.99 9.31 20.70
C ASN A 194 -21.60 9.44 19.23
N GLN A 195 -20.35 9.80 18.91
CA GLN A 195 -19.92 10.06 17.54
C GLN A 195 -18.53 9.51 17.26
N PHE A 196 -18.38 8.85 16.12
CA PHE A 196 -17.11 8.39 15.61
C PHE A 196 -17.01 8.64 14.10
N THR A 197 -15.78 8.57 13.60
CA THR A 197 -15.46 8.80 12.20
C THR A 197 -14.63 7.65 11.63
N LEU A 198 -14.83 7.37 10.34
CA LEU A 198 -14.07 6.38 9.58
C LEU A 198 -13.45 7.02 8.34
N THR A 199 -12.18 6.69 8.11
CA THR A 199 -11.47 6.95 6.87
C THR A 199 -11.38 5.62 6.11
N ILE A 200 -11.88 5.60 4.88
CA ILE A 200 -11.90 4.42 4.01
C ILE A 200 -10.96 4.66 2.83
N ALA A 201 -10.11 3.69 2.53
CA ALA A 201 -9.24 3.67 1.38
C ALA A 201 -10.05 3.85 0.09
N ASN A 202 -9.58 4.75 -0.79
CA ASN A 202 -10.20 5.06 -2.07
C ASN A 202 -11.59 5.75 -1.99
N GLU A 203 -12.06 6.16 -0.80
CA GLU A 203 -13.19 7.09 -0.67
C GLU A 203 -12.69 8.51 -0.39
N THR A 204 -13.27 9.50 -1.07
CA THR A 204 -12.95 10.91 -0.81
C THR A 204 -13.78 11.41 0.37
N GLY A 205 -13.14 11.56 1.52
CA GLY A 205 -13.70 12.26 2.68
C GLY A 205 -14.00 11.35 3.87
N LEU A 206 -14.22 12.01 5.00
CA LEU A 206 -14.43 11.36 6.29
C LEU A 206 -15.89 10.93 6.44
N LEU A 207 -16.13 9.67 6.77
CA LEU A 207 -17.47 9.19 7.11
C LEU A 207 -17.72 9.42 8.60
N SER A 208 -18.78 10.15 8.93
CA SER A 208 -19.16 10.43 10.32
C SER A 208 -20.44 9.69 10.70
N PHE A 209 -20.46 9.10 11.88
CA PHE A 209 -21.58 8.31 12.39
C PHE A 209 -21.91 8.67 13.83
N ILE A 210 -23.21 8.65 14.16
CA ILE A 210 -23.72 8.78 15.53
C ILE A 210 -24.36 7.46 15.97
N HIS A 211 -24.03 7.00 17.17
CA HIS A 211 -24.62 5.82 17.81
C HIS A 211 -24.44 5.88 19.33
N ASN A 212 -25.32 5.23 20.11
CA ASN A 212 -25.21 5.23 21.59
C ASN A 212 -24.07 4.33 22.11
N ASP A 213 -23.66 3.33 21.30
CA ASP A 213 -22.59 2.38 21.62
C ASP A 213 -21.31 2.63 20.81
N CYS A 214 -20.90 3.89 20.63
CA CYS A 214 -19.74 4.23 19.81
C CYS A 214 -18.45 3.55 20.28
N ASP A 215 -18.21 3.49 21.59
CA ASP A 215 -17.04 2.78 22.15
C ASP A 215 -16.99 1.32 21.70
N ASN A 216 -18.12 0.60 21.80
CA ASN A 216 -18.19 -0.81 21.41
C ASN A 216 -18.00 -1.01 19.90
N ILE A 217 -18.50 -0.08 19.08
CA ILE A 217 -18.31 -0.10 17.62
C ILE A 217 -16.84 0.10 17.29
N VAL A 218 -16.24 1.18 17.79
CA VAL A 218 -14.84 1.53 17.54
C VAL A 218 -13.92 0.40 18.01
N GLN A 219 -14.13 -0.13 19.21
CA GLN A 219 -13.38 -1.28 19.72
C GLN A 219 -13.55 -2.53 18.86
N ALA A 220 -14.75 -2.81 18.34
CA ALA A 220 -14.96 -3.94 17.44
C ALA A 220 -14.22 -3.77 16.10
N ILE A 221 -14.20 -2.56 15.54
CA ILE A 221 -13.47 -2.23 14.31
C ILE A 221 -11.95 -2.34 14.55
N ILE A 222 -11.43 -1.74 15.63
CA ILE A 222 -10.01 -1.83 16.01
C ILE A 222 -9.61 -3.29 16.21
N HIS A 223 -10.39 -4.06 16.98
CA HIS A 223 -10.09 -5.47 17.26
C HIS A 223 -9.94 -6.30 15.98
N ILE A 224 -10.87 -6.15 15.03
CA ILE A 224 -10.81 -6.87 13.77
C ILE A 224 -9.64 -6.38 12.90
N ARG A 225 -9.39 -5.07 12.86
CA ARG A 225 -8.25 -4.49 12.13
C ARG A 225 -6.93 -5.04 12.66
N THR A 226 -6.70 -4.97 13.97
CA THR A 226 -5.49 -5.53 14.59
C THR A 226 -5.38 -7.03 14.34
N ARG A 227 -6.49 -7.77 14.42
CA ARG A 227 -6.48 -9.21 14.09
C ARG A 227 -6.11 -9.45 12.62
N TRP A 228 -6.60 -8.65 11.68
CA TRP A 228 -6.26 -8.76 10.27
C TRP A 228 -4.80 -8.38 10.01
N GLU A 229 -4.29 -7.32 10.62
CA GLU A 229 -2.88 -6.92 10.58
C GLU A 229 -1.96 -8.03 11.11
N LEU A 230 -2.34 -8.70 12.20
CA LEU A 230 -1.60 -9.83 12.77
C LEU A 230 -1.77 -11.15 11.99
N ALA A 231 -2.87 -11.30 11.24
CA ALA A 231 -3.16 -12.49 10.43
C ALA A 231 -2.60 -12.40 9.01
N GLN A 232 -2.14 -11.22 8.59
CA GLN A 232 -1.33 -11.12 7.40
C GLN A 232 -0.04 -11.91 7.65
N PRO A 233 0.35 -12.83 6.74
CA PRO A 233 1.70 -13.39 6.79
C PRO A 233 2.67 -12.21 6.80
N ASP A 234 3.65 -12.21 7.72
CA ASP A 234 4.68 -11.18 7.85
C ASP A 234 4.95 -10.60 6.48
N LEU A 235 4.57 -9.32 6.31
CA LEU A 235 4.62 -8.56 5.07
C LEU A 235 5.62 -9.20 4.10
N ILE A 236 5.11 -9.85 3.05
CA ILE A 236 5.91 -9.97 1.83
C ILE A 236 6.34 -8.54 1.57
N GLN A 237 7.60 -8.23 1.85
CA GLN A 237 8.22 -6.99 1.44
C GLN A 237 7.84 -6.87 -0.02
N ILE A 238 6.93 -5.94 -0.34
CA ILE A 238 6.73 -5.53 -1.71
C ILE A 238 8.10 -5.01 -2.06
N HIS A 239 8.92 -5.82 -2.72
CA HIS A 239 10.18 -5.37 -3.26
C HIS A 239 9.79 -4.18 -4.13
N ASN A 240 10.09 -2.97 -3.66
CA ASN A 240 9.98 -1.76 -4.44
C ASN A 240 10.58 -2.11 -5.79
N LYS A 241 9.81 -2.02 -6.88
CA LYS A 241 10.30 -2.34 -8.22
C LYS A 241 11.63 -1.62 -8.41
N ILE A 242 12.74 -2.35 -8.30
CA ILE A 242 14.08 -1.76 -8.40
C ILE A 242 14.18 -1.27 -9.83
N ARG A 243 14.22 0.06 -10.00
CA ARG A 243 14.44 0.62 -11.34
C ARG A 243 15.89 0.35 -11.70
N PRO A 244 16.23 0.07 -12.97
CA PRO A 244 17.60 -0.22 -13.37
C PRO A 244 18.64 0.81 -12.89
N LYS A 245 18.21 2.07 -12.73
CA LYS A 245 19.04 3.16 -12.20
C LYS A 245 19.34 3.09 -10.70
N ASP A 246 18.49 2.46 -9.89
CA ASP A 246 18.62 2.39 -8.43
C ASP A 246 19.35 1.09 -7.98
N VAL A 247 19.68 0.21 -8.93
CA VAL A 247 20.32 -1.09 -8.68
C VAL A 247 21.70 -0.96 -8.03
N PRO A 248 22.61 -0.06 -8.48
CA PRO A 248 23.96 0.00 -7.93
C PRO A 248 23.98 0.38 -6.45
N GLY A 249 23.30 1.47 -6.06
CA GLY A 249 23.21 1.91 -4.66
C GLY A 249 22.61 0.86 -3.73
N SER A 250 21.56 0.16 -4.19
CA SER A 250 20.91 -0.91 -3.42
C SER A 250 21.87 -2.07 -3.15
N LEU A 251 22.55 -2.55 -4.19
CA LEU A 251 23.49 -3.67 -4.07
C LEU A 251 24.75 -3.29 -3.29
N LEU A 252 25.21 -2.04 -3.40
CA LEU A 252 26.32 -1.50 -2.60
C LEU A 252 25.99 -1.48 -1.11
N ASN A 253 24.78 -1.06 -0.71
CA ASN A 253 24.37 -1.12 0.69
C ASN A 253 24.28 -2.56 1.19
N ILE A 254 23.71 -3.48 0.39
CA ILE A 254 23.66 -4.91 0.72
C ILE A 254 25.07 -5.47 0.93
N ALA A 255 26.03 -5.12 0.07
CA ALA A 255 27.41 -5.58 0.20
C ALA A 255 28.09 -5.00 1.45
N LEU A 256 28.05 -3.68 1.66
CA LEU A 256 28.73 -3.03 2.78
C LEU A 256 28.14 -3.38 4.13
N LEU A 257 26.82 -3.52 4.24
CA LEU A 257 26.16 -3.92 5.49
C LEU A 257 26.51 -5.37 5.85
N ASN A 258 26.48 -6.29 4.88
CA ASN A 258 26.76 -7.71 5.13
C ASN A 258 28.25 -8.03 5.33
N LEU A 259 29.16 -7.15 4.90
CA LEU A 259 30.57 -7.23 5.30
C LEU A 259 30.72 -7.10 6.82
N GLY A 260 29.83 -6.39 7.51
CA GLY A 260 29.84 -6.30 8.98
C GLY A 260 29.26 -7.52 9.72
N SER A 261 28.79 -8.54 9.01
CA SER A 261 28.14 -9.71 9.63
C SER A 261 29.12 -10.53 10.49
N LEU A 262 28.62 -11.15 11.55
CA LEU A 262 29.38 -12.14 12.34
C LEU A 262 29.63 -13.44 11.56
N ASP A 263 28.78 -13.77 10.59
CA ASP A 263 28.94 -14.95 9.73
C ASP A 263 30.04 -14.74 8.67
N SER A 264 31.08 -15.57 8.75
CA SER A 264 32.20 -15.55 7.81
C SER A 264 31.78 -15.85 6.37
N SER A 265 30.77 -16.69 6.17
CA SER A 265 30.31 -17.06 4.83
C SER A 265 29.58 -15.89 4.15
N LEU A 266 28.70 -15.21 4.90
CA LEU A 266 28.02 -14.00 4.47
C LEU A 266 29.00 -12.86 4.17
N ARG A 267 30.04 -12.67 4.98
CA ARG A 267 31.08 -11.66 4.70
C ARG A 267 31.82 -11.95 3.39
N SER A 268 32.22 -13.19 3.14
CA SER A 268 32.89 -13.57 1.89
C SER A 268 31.96 -13.41 0.67
N ALA A 269 30.68 -13.75 0.80
CA ALA A 269 29.70 -13.51 -0.26
C ALA A 269 29.48 -12.00 -0.53
N ALA A 270 29.41 -11.18 0.53
CA ALA A 270 29.28 -9.73 0.43
C ALA A 270 30.51 -9.06 -0.19
N TYR A 271 31.71 -9.55 0.11
CA TYR A 271 32.95 -9.11 -0.53
C TYR A 271 32.97 -9.44 -2.03
N ASN A 272 32.60 -10.67 -2.41
CA ASN A 272 32.52 -11.06 -3.81
C ASN A 272 31.47 -10.24 -4.57
N LEU A 273 30.34 -9.92 -3.92
CA LEU A 273 29.36 -8.99 -4.48
C LEU A 273 29.97 -7.60 -4.70
N LEU A 274 30.72 -7.06 -3.74
CA LEU A 274 31.40 -5.77 -3.88
C LEU A 274 32.40 -5.76 -5.05
N CYS A 275 33.18 -6.84 -5.22
CA CYS A 275 34.08 -7.00 -6.37
C CYS A 275 33.32 -7.00 -7.69
N ALA A 276 32.25 -7.82 -7.78
CA ALA A 276 31.43 -7.92 -8.97
C ALA A 276 30.76 -6.58 -9.32
N LEU A 277 30.27 -5.84 -8.33
CA LEU A 277 29.70 -4.50 -8.52
C LEU A 277 30.74 -3.52 -9.04
N THR A 278 31.94 -3.54 -8.47
CA THR A 278 33.05 -2.68 -8.86
C THR A 278 33.44 -2.92 -10.32
N GLN A 279 33.50 -4.18 -10.75
CA GLN A 279 33.80 -4.55 -12.14
C GLN A 279 32.65 -4.24 -13.10
N THR A 280 31.41 -4.55 -12.70
CA THR A 280 30.23 -4.43 -13.59
C THR A 280 29.86 -2.96 -13.85
N PHE A 281 30.01 -2.10 -12.85
CA PHE A 281 29.68 -0.68 -12.95
C PHE A 281 30.90 0.23 -13.11
N ASP A 282 32.09 -0.33 -13.32
CA ASP A 282 33.38 0.39 -13.46
C ASP A 282 33.63 1.39 -12.33
N LEU A 283 33.31 0.99 -11.08
CA LEU A 283 33.43 1.88 -9.92
C LEU A 283 34.91 2.06 -9.55
N ARG A 284 35.39 3.29 -9.46
CA ARG A 284 36.84 3.53 -9.27
C ARG A 284 37.30 3.40 -7.81
N ILE A 285 36.76 2.45 -7.06
CA ILE A 285 36.89 2.41 -5.60
C ILE A 285 38.29 1.93 -5.18
N GLU A 286 38.88 0.92 -5.83
CA GLU A 286 40.24 0.46 -5.49
C GLU A 286 40.85 -0.39 -6.61
N ASP A 287 42.14 -0.22 -6.91
CA ASP A 287 42.83 -0.94 -8.01
C ASP A 287 43.16 -2.42 -7.67
N GLN A 288 42.75 -2.93 -6.50
CA GLN A 288 43.15 -4.26 -5.99
C GLN A 288 42.04 -5.03 -5.26
N LEU A 289 40.77 -4.91 -5.67
CA LEU A 289 39.76 -5.88 -5.25
C LEU A 289 39.94 -7.18 -6.04
N LEU A 290 40.61 -8.16 -5.43
CA LEU A 290 40.86 -9.46 -6.03
C LEU A 290 39.75 -10.46 -5.66
N GLU A 291 39.04 -10.97 -6.66
CA GLU A 291 38.14 -12.12 -6.48
C GLU A 291 38.98 -13.39 -6.30
N SER A 292 38.79 -14.10 -5.18
CA SER A 292 39.39 -15.42 -5.01
C SER A 292 38.51 -16.34 -4.19
N SER A 293 38.34 -17.58 -4.67
CA SER A 293 37.68 -18.66 -3.95
C SER A 293 38.58 -19.12 -2.80
N GLY A 294 38.37 -18.56 -1.61
CA GLY A 294 39.14 -18.89 -0.40
C GLY A 294 39.55 -17.69 0.45
N LEU A 295 39.18 -16.46 0.07
CA LEU A 295 39.47 -15.27 0.88
C LEU A 295 38.66 -15.29 2.19
N CYS A 296 39.37 -15.22 3.32
CA CYS A 296 38.76 -15.07 4.64
C CYS A 296 38.65 -13.59 4.99
N ILE A 297 37.43 -13.06 5.07
CA ILE A 297 37.20 -11.69 5.51
C ILE A 297 37.22 -11.63 7.04
N PRO A 298 38.11 -10.85 7.66
CA PRO A 298 38.19 -10.74 9.11
C PRO A 298 36.89 -10.18 9.70
N SER A 299 36.54 -10.60 10.92
CA SER A 299 35.32 -10.15 11.60
C SER A 299 35.34 -8.66 11.96
N ASN A 300 36.53 -8.06 12.09
CA ASN A 300 36.69 -6.62 12.24
C ASN A 300 37.27 -6.03 10.94
N ASN A 301 36.37 -5.58 10.07
CA ASN A 301 36.67 -4.99 8.76
C ASN A 301 36.10 -3.57 8.62
N ILE A 302 35.81 -2.91 9.75
CA ILE A 302 35.20 -1.57 9.82
C ILE A 302 36.03 -0.54 9.05
N ILE A 303 37.36 -0.55 9.23
CA ILE A 303 38.29 0.36 8.54
C ILE A 303 38.16 0.21 7.03
N PHE A 304 38.13 -1.04 6.54
CA PHE A 304 37.98 -1.34 5.12
C PHE A 304 36.65 -0.82 4.57
N ILE A 305 35.53 -1.12 5.24
CA ILE A 305 34.19 -0.65 4.83
C ILE A 305 34.13 0.88 4.78
N ASN A 306 34.68 1.56 5.78
CA ASN A 306 34.72 3.02 5.84
C ASN A 306 35.60 3.61 4.73
N THR A 307 36.75 3.01 4.42
CA THR A 307 37.61 3.43 3.31
C THR A 307 36.91 3.28 1.96
N ILE A 308 36.21 2.17 1.74
CA ILE A 308 35.43 1.94 0.52
C ILE A 308 34.33 2.99 0.38
N SER A 309 33.57 3.24 1.44
CA SER A 309 32.48 4.22 1.43
C SER A 309 32.98 5.66 1.17
N GLU A 310 34.10 6.04 1.75
CA GLU A 310 34.74 7.34 1.50
C GLU A 310 35.19 7.50 0.05
N LYS A 311 35.84 6.46 -0.52
CA LYS A 311 36.26 6.47 -1.92
C LYS A 311 35.08 6.50 -2.89
N LEU A 312 34.02 5.75 -2.59
CA LEU A 312 32.76 5.77 -3.36
C LEU A 312 32.17 7.18 -3.38
N ALA A 313 32.07 7.83 -2.21
CA ALA A 313 31.54 9.19 -2.12
C ALA A 313 32.36 10.19 -2.93
N LEU A 314 33.70 10.08 -2.92
CA LEU A 314 34.60 11.00 -3.62
C LEU A 314 34.62 10.79 -5.13
N LYS A 315 34.72 9.54 -5.58
CA LYS A 315 34.95 9.19 -6.99
C LYS A 315 33.66 8.97 -7.77
N GLU A 316 32.61 8.47 -7.13
CA GLU A 316 31.29 8.20 -7.73
C GLU A 316 30.18 9.03 -7.06
N PRO A 317 30.27 10.37 -7.10
CA PRO A 317 29.34 11.24 -6.37
C PRO A 317 27.88 11.09 -6.85
N HIS A 318 27.67 10.64 -8.10
CA HIS A 318 26.34 10.43 -8.67
C HIS A 318 25.54 9.33 -7.95
N LEU A 319 26.22 8.36 -7.33
CA LEU A 319 25.62 7.26 -6.56
C LEU A 319 25.34 7.63 -5.10
N THR A 320 25.87 8.76 -4.62
CA THR A 320 25.82 9.11 -3.18
C THR A 320 24.38 9.20 -2.65
N LEU A 321 23.47 9.78 -3.44
CA LEU A 321 22.09 9.96 -3.03
C LEU A 321 21.33 8.63 -2.94
N GLU A 322 21.39 7.83 -4.00
CA GLU A 322 20.72 6.51 -4.02
C GLU A 322 21.30 5.56 -2.98
N PHE A 323 22.62 5.61 -2.77
CA PHE A 323 23.28 4.82 -1.74
C PHE A 323 22.77 5.22 -0.36
N LEU A 324 22.73 6.51 -0.03
CA LEU A 324 22.23 6.98 1.27
C LEU A 324 20.74 6.69 1.50
N GLU A 325 19.89 6.78 0.46
CA GLU A 325 18.47 6.38 0.54
C GLU A 325 18.34 4.91 0.97
N GLU A 326 19.10 4.01 0.33
CA GLU A 326 19.09 2.59 0.64
C GLU A 326 19.74 2.28 1.99
N CYS A 327 20.76 3.05 2.42
CA CYS A 327 21.36 2.92 3.74
C CYS A 327 20.39 3.30 4.85
N ILE A 328 19.60 4.36 4.67
CA ILE A 328 18.56 4.77 5.63
C ILE A 328 17.51 3.67 5.79
N GLU A 329 17.09 3.06 4.68
CA GLU A 329 16.13 1.96 4.71
C GLU A 329 16.74 0.69 5.32
N GLY A 330 17.97 0.35 4.95
CA GLY A 330 18.71 -0.78 5.53
C GLY A 330 19.00 -0.61 7.03
N PHE A 331 19.21 0.62 7.50
CA PHE A 331 19.40 0.93 8.92
C PHE A 331 18.19 0.55 9.77
N ARG A 332 16.96 0.67 9.25
CA ARG A 332 15.73 0.32 9.97
C ARG A 332 15.66 -1.16 10.30
N ASN A 333 16.11 -1.98 9.36
CA ASN A 333 15.95 -3.44 9.39
C ASN A 333 17.19 -4.18 9.92
N SER A 334 18.23 -3.46 10.33
CA SER A 334 19.51 -4.06 10.76
C SER A 334 19.60 -4.24 12.29
N THR A 335 20.48 -5.14 12.73
CA THR A 335 20.75 -5.36 14.16
C THR A 335 21.55 -4.21 14.76
N ILE A 336 21.61 -4.11 16.08
CA ILE A 336 22.36 -3.03 16.78
C ILE A 336 23.84 -3.04 16.38
N GLU A 337 24.43 -4.22 16.22
CA GLU A 337 25.81 -4.43 15.78
C GLU A 337 26.03 -3.96 14.35
N LEU A 338 25.03 -4.01 13.47
CA LEU A 338 25.16 -3.50 12.10
C LEU A 338 24.80 -2.02 12.01
N LYS A 339 23.92 -1.52 12.90
CA LYS A 339 23.52 -0.11 12.97
C LYS A 339 24.71 0.81 13.22
N HIS A 340 25.63 0.48 14.14
CA HIS A 340 26.78 1.36 14.38
C HIS A 340 27.67 1.48 13.14
N LEU A 341 27.97 0.36 12.47
CA LEU A 341 28.74 0.34 11.23
C LEU A 341 28.04 1.13 10.11
N CYS A 342 26.72 0.99 10.02
CA CYS A 342 25.89 1.73 9.07
C CYS A 342 26.01 3.25 9.24
N LEU A 343 26.00 3.74 10.48
CA LEU A 343 26.24 5.17 10.76
C LEU A 343 27.65 5.61 10.36
N GLU A 344 28.66 4.78 10.58
CA GLU A 344 30.05 5.14 10.25
C GLU A 344 30.26 5.32 8.75
N TYR A 345 29.77 4.40 7.92
CA TYR A 345 29.93 4.54 6.47
C TYR A 345 28.99 5.61 5.88
N MET A 346 27.76 5.78 6.40
CA MET A 346 26.89 6.90 5.99
C MET A 346 27.54 8.26 6.26
N THR A 347 28.28 8.38 7.38
CA THR A 347 29.03 9.59 7.74
C THR A 347 30.06 9.96 6.68
N LYS A 348 30.71 8.97 6.04
CA LYS A 348 31.72 9.20 4.98
C LYS A 348 31.12 9.79 3.70
N CYS A 349 29.82 9.60 3.47
CA CYS A 349 29.13 10.10 2.28
C CYS A 349 28.64 11.56 2.39
N LEU A 350 28.62 12.14 3.60
CA LEU A 350 28.07 13.48 3.83
C LEU A 350 28.71 14.61 2.99
N PRO A 351 30.05 14.66 2.78
CA PRO A 351 30.66 15.74 2.00
C PRO A 351 30.12 15.81 0.56
N SER A 352 29.87 14.65 -0.05
CA SER A 352 29.35 14.55 -1.42
C SER A 352 27.86 14.86 -1.52
N LEU A 353 27.10 14.66 -0.44
CA LEU A 353 25.67 14.99 -0.38
C LEU A 353 25.40 16.49 -0.59
N THR A 354 26.33 17.37 -0.18
CA THR A 354 26.19 18.83 -0.34
C THR A 354 25.95 19.28 -1.79
N ARG A 355 26.44 18.51 -2.78
CA ARG A 355 26.27 18.80 -4.22
C ARG A 355 24.81 18.72 -4.67
N PHE A 356 24.05 17.77 -4.11
CA PHE A 356 22.64 17.55 -4.42
C PHE A 356 21.72 18.57 -3.75
N CYS A 357 22.12 19.08 -2.59
CA CYS A 357 21.37 20.12 -1.88
C CYS A 357 21.47 21.49 -2.58
N LYS A 358 22.64 21.84 -3.17
CA LYS A 358 22.87 23.14 -3.81
C LYS A 358 22.25 23.27 -5.21
N GLN A 359 22.21 22.21 -6.01
CA GLN A 359 21.68 22.25 -7.40
C GLN A 359 20.17 22.54 -7.53
N ASN A 360 19.40 22.41 -6.44
CA ASN A 360 17.94 22.60 -6.48
C ASN A 360 17.50 24.05 -6.26
N ASP A 361 18.35 24.92 -5.70
CA ASP A 361 18.00 26.34 -5.51
C ASP A 361 18.09 27.13 -6.82
N ASP A 362 19.02 26.77 -7.72
CA ASP A 362 19.15 27.40 -9.04
C ASP A 362 18.03 26.98 -10.01
N ASN A 363 17.60 25.72 -9.94
CA ASN A 363 16.52 25.18 -10.80
C ASN A 363 15.13 25.74 -10.48
N LYS A 364 14.95 26.36 -9.31
CA LYS A 364 13.70 27.05 -8.93
C LYS A 364 13.45 28.32 -9.73
N ARG A 365 14.50 28.99 -10.25
CA ARG A 365 14.35 30.21 -11.07
C ARG A 365 13.99 29.92 -12.53
N ALA A 366 14.10 28.68 -13.01
CA ALA A 366 13.95 28.33 -14.43
C ALA A 366 12.69 27.50 -14.78
N LYS A 367 11.86 27.10 -13.80
CA LYS A 367 10.75 26.15 -14.02
C LYS A 367 9.34 26.68 -13.69
N GLU A 368 9.09 27.98 -13.81
CA GLU A 368 7.72 28.53 -13.70
C GLU A 368 6.91 28.51 -15.01
N LEU A 369 7.45 27.98 -16.12
CA LEU A 369 6.76 27.92 -17.41
C LEU A 369 6.98 26.56 -18.13
N ALA A 370 6.41 25.47 -17.61
CA ALA A 370 6.01 24.29 -18.40
C ALA A 370 5.35 23.18 -17.55
N GLN A 371 4.05 22.96 -17.82
CA GLN A 371 3.20 21.75 -17.70
C GLN A 371 3.24 20.80 -16.47
N PRO A 372 2.06 20.29 -16.04
CA PRO A 372 1.91 19.38 -14.90
C PRO A 372 1.94 17.90 -15.35
N ASP A 373 3.12 17.28 -15.34
CA ASP A 373 3.24 15.83 -15.57
C ASP A 373 3.32 15.05 -14.25
N LEU A 374 2.34 14.15 -14.10
CA LEU A 374 2.39 12.84 -13.43
C LEU A 374 2.88 12.83 -11.97
N ILE A 375 1.92 12.87 -11.04
CA ILE A 375 2.10 12.39 -9.67
C ILE A 375 2.23 10.87 -9.72
N GLN A 376 3.44 10.37 -9.97
CA GLN A 376 3.81 9.03 -9.54
C GLN A 376 4.13 9.12 -8.05
N ILE A 377 3.33 8.44 -7.22
CA ILE A 377 3.63 8.21 -5.81
C ILE A 377 4.95 7.43 -5.78
N HIS A 378 6.03 8.08 -5.35
CA HIS A 378 7.33 7.44 -5.12
C HIS A 378 7.70 7.72 -3.67
N ASN A 379 7.82 6.66 -2.87
CA ASN A 379 8.29 6.67 -1.48
C ASN A 379 9.80 6.98 -1.35
N LYS A 380 10.39 7.78 -2.25
CA LYS A 380 11.79 8.19 -2.14
C LYS A 380 11.90 9.52 -1.39
N ILE A 381 12.79 9.55 -0.38
CA ILE A 381 13.11 10.75 0.40
C ILE A 381 13.59 11.82 -0.58
N ARG A 382 13.05 13.05 -0.52
CA ARG A 382 13.53 14.11 -1.41
C ARG A 382 14.99 14.40 -1.05
N PRO A 383 15.90 14.69 -2.01
CA PRO A 383 17.32 14.89 -1.73
C PRO A 383 17.62 15.92 -0.63
N LYS A 384 16.79 16.98 -0.55
CA LYS A 384 16.87 18.03 0.46
C LYS A 384 16.48 17.59 1.88
N ASP A 385 15.74 16.50 2.01
CA ASP A 385 15.24 15.96 3.27
C ASP A 385 16.19 14.88 3.84
N VAL A 386 17.16 14.38 3.04
CA VAL A 386 18.16 13.37 3.46
C VAL A 386 19.01 13.84 4.64
N PRO A 387 19.56 15.07 4.68
CA PRO A 387 20.29 15.56 5.86
C PRO A 387 19.43 15.60 7.13
N GLY A 388 18.14 15.94 7.01
CA GLY A 388 17.20 15.95 8.13
C GLY A 388 16.89 14.54 8.64
N SER A 389 16.74 13.55 7.75
CA SER A 389 16.58 12.14 8.12
C SER A 389 17.80 11.60 8.86
N LEU A 390 19.02 11.91 8.38
CA LEU A 390 20.27 11.51 9.03
C LEU A 390 20.44 12.19 10.41
N LEU A 391 20.03 13.46 10.54
CA LEU A 391 20.02 14.17 11.81
C LEU A 391 19.10 13.51 12.83
N ASN A 392 17.88 13.14 12.42
CA ASN A 392 16.95 12.41 13.28
C ASN A 392 17.52 11.06 13.71
N ILE A 393 18.08 10.28 12.77
CA ILE A 393 18.73 9.00 13.09
C ILE A 393 19.85 9.19 14.13
N ALA A 394 20.70 10.20 13.95
CA ALA A 394 21.77 10.49 14.91
C ALA A 394 21.19 10.81 16.31
N LEU A 395 20.25 11.74 16.41
CA LEU A 395 19.65 12.16 17.68
C LEU A 395 18.97 11.00 18.42
N LEU A 396 18.25 10.14 17.70
CA LEU A 396 17.55 8.99 18.27
C LEU A 396 18.51 7.95 18.87
N ASN A 397 19.72 7.82 18.30
CA ASN A 397 20.69 6.81 18.71
C ASN A 397 21.71 7.32 19.74
N LEU A 398 21.71 8.62 20.07
CA LEU A 398 22.53 9.16 21.17
C LEU A 398 22.17 8.58 22.54
N GLY A 399 20.91 8.19 22.73
CA GLY A 399 20.41 7.56 23.96
C GLY A 399 20.66 6.05 24.04
N SER A 400 21.31 5.45 23.03
CA SER A 400 21.52 3.99 22.98
C SER A 400 22.34 3.50 24.19
N LEU A 401 21.96 2.34 24.71
CA LEU A 401 22.73 1.62 25.74
C LEU A 401 24.04 1.07 25.17
N ASP A 402 24.08 0.79 23.86
CA ASP A 402 25.28 0.34 23.16
C ASP A 402 26.26 1.51 22.94
N SER A 403 27.49 1.38 23.44
CA SER A 403 28.50 2.44 23.37
C SER A 403 28.98 2.73 21.95
N SER A 404 29.04 1.71 21.09
CA SER A 404 29.54 1.83 19.72
C SER A 404 28.52 2.56 18.85
N LEU A 405 27.25 2.18 18.94
CA LEU A 405 26.13 2.85 18.27
C LEU A 405 25.98 4.30 18.74
N ARG A 406 26.10 4.54 20.05
CA ARG A 406 26.07 5.90 20.61
C ARG A 406 27.24 6.75 20.10
N SER A 407 28.45 6.20 20.05
CA SER A 407 29.63 6.89 19.51
C SER A 407 29.48 7.19 18.02
N ALA A 408 29.00 6.23 17.23
CA ALA A 408 28.78 6.42 15.80
C ALA A 408 27.68 7.46 15.52
N ALA A 409 26.62 7.48 16.32
CA ALA A 409 25.56 8.50 16.26
C ALA A 409 26.09 9.91 16.60
N TYR A 410 26.94 10.01 17.62
CA TYR A 410 27.62 11.28 17.96
C TYR A 410 28.53 11.75 16.81
N ASN A 411 29.31 10.86 16.22
CA ASN A 411 30.18 11.19 15.07
C ASN A 411 29.38 11.66 13.86
N LEU A 412 28.26 11.00 13.55
CA LEU A 412 27.36 11.42 12.48
C LEU A 412 26.77 12.81 12.76
N LEU A 413 26.35 13.08 14.00
CA LEU A 413 25.85 14.40 14.40
C LEU A 413 26.93 15.48 14.20
N CYS A 414 28.14 15.26 14.71
CA CYS A 414 29.26 16.19 14.53
C CYS A 414 29.53 16.46 13.05
N ALA A 415 29.58 15.42 12.22
CA ALA A 415 29.81 15.56 10.79
C ALA A 415 28.67 16.32 10.08
N LEU A 416 27.41 16.10 10.47
CA LEU A 416 26.27 16.86 9.96
C LEU A 416 26.38 18.35 10.31
N THR A 417 26.75 18.68 11.55
CA THR A 417 26.92 20.08 11.99
C THR A 417 28.08 20.80 11.29
N GLN A 418 29.12 20.06 10.89
CA GLN A 418 30.24 20.60 10.14
C GLN A 418 29.94 20.77 8.65
N THR A 419 29.09 19.90 8.10
CA THR A 419 28.81 19.85 6.66
C THR A 419 27.62 20.72 6.27
N PHE A 420 26.64 20.88 7.15
CA PHE A 420 25.39 21.59 6.89
C PHE A 420 25.11 22.61 8.00
N ASP A 421 24.59 23.78 7.64
CA ASP A 421 24.05 24.72 8.62
C ASP A 421 22.75 24.16 9.18
N LEU A 422 22.72 23.81 10.47
CA LEU A 422 21.56 23.24 11.15
C LEU A 422 20.31 24.14 11.04
N HIS A 423 20.48 25.46 10.94
CA HIS A 423 19.34 26.39 10.74
C HIS A 423 18.71 26.27 9.34
N SER A 424 19.46 25.74 8.38
CA SER A 424 19.03 25.50 6.99
C SER A 424 18.47 24.09 6.76
N ILE A 425 18.72 23.15 7.68
CA ILE A 425 18.23 21.77 7.58
C ILE A 425 16.75 21.74 7.95
N ARG A 426 15.91 21.46 6.96
CA ARG A 426 14.48 21.22 7.21
C ARG A 426 14.31 19.82 7.81
N SER A 427 13.54 19.74 8.91
CA SER A 427 13.07 18.47 9.45
C SER A 427 12.33 17.69 8.36
N PRO A 428 12.53 16.37 8.26
CA PRO A 428 11.71 15.54 7.39
C PRO A 428 10.32 15.43 8.00
N THR A 429 9.44 16.34 7.62
CA THR A 429 8.02 16.03 7.59
C THR A 429 7.78 15.18 6.35
N ASP A 430 7.04 14.10 6.50
CA ASP A 430 6.34 13.51 5.37
C ASP A 430 5.46 14.57 4.67
N ARG A 431 4.78 14.19 3.59
CA ARG A 431 3.87 15.12 2.88
C ARG A 431 2.68 15.57 3.75
N GLU A 432 2.53 15.04 4.96
CA GLU A 432 1.43 15.29 5.90
C GLU A 432 1.84 16.07 7.17
N GLY A 433 3.12 16.39 7.34
CA GLY A 433 3.56 17.19 8.50
C GLY A 433 3.79 16.39 9.78
N GLN A 434 3.77 15.05 9.73
CA GLN A 434 4.06 14.21 10.89
C GLN A 434 5.57 14.08 11.08
N PHE A 435 6.02 14.21 12.34
CA PHE A 435 7.38 13.86 12.73
C PHE A 435 7.57 12.36 12.57
N PHE A 436 8.73 11.89 12.11
CA PHE A 436 9.08 10.47 12.18
C PHE A 436 8.76 9.94 13.59
N ASP A 437 7.81 9.01 13.68
CA ASP A 437 7.38 8.46 14.96
C ASP A 437 8.58 7.74 15.60
N LEU A 438 8.95 8.20 16.79
CA LEU A 438 10.06 7.68 17.61
C LEU A 438 9.93 6.17 17.90
N ASN A 439 8.74 5.61 17.72
CA ASN A 439 8.41 4.22 18.02
C ASN A 439 8.81 3.21 16.92
N ASP A 440 9.01 3.64 15.68
CA ASP A 440 9.24 2.71 14.55
C ASP A 440 10.71 2.27 14.40
N LEU A 441 11.67 3.04 14.91
CA LEU A 441 13.11 2.76 14.74
C LEU A 441 13.72 1.89 15.86
N ASN A 442 12.97 1.68 16.94
CA ASN A 442 13.43 1.01 18.16
C ASN A 442 12.67 -0.28 18.49
N ARG A 443 11.88 -0.87 17.58
CA ARG A 443 11.35 -2.23 17.82
C ARG A 443 12.51 -3.23 17.81
N PRO A 444 12.86 -3.88 18.95
CA PRO A 444 13.77 -5.01 18.90
C PRO A 444 13.09 -6.15 18.13
N ALA A 445 13.86 -6.90 17.34
CA ALA A 445 13.42 -8.19 16.84
C ALA A 445 13.02 -9.04 18.07
N GLN A 446 11.72 -9.31 18.23
CA GLN A 446 11.19 -9.91 19.44
C GLN A 446 11.77 -11.32 19.64
N SER A 447 12.57 -11.50 20.69
CA SER A 447 12.74 -12.81 21.31
C SER A 447 11.62 -13.00 22.32
N GLN A 448 10.90 -14.10 22.17
CA GLN A 448 9.81 -14.53 23.05
C GLN A 448 10.32 -14.72 24.49
N SER A 449 9.74 -14.03 25.48
CA SER A 449 9.52 -14.57 26.83
C SER A 449 8.72 -13.60 27.72
N GLN A 450 8.15 -14.16 28.78
CA GLN A 450 6.97 -13.74 29.52
C GLN A 450 7.21 -12.75 30.67
N ASN A 451 6.08 -12.16 31.13
CA ASN A 451 5.75 -11.64 32.47
C ASN A 451 6.23 -10.25 32.93
N GLY A 452 5.25 -9.44 33.37
CA GLY A 452 5.38 -8.60 34.57
C GLY A 452 5.11 -7.08 34.44
N ASN A 453 3.91 -6.67 34.83
CA ASN A 453 3.52 -5.44 35.54
C ASN A 453 4.28 -4.11 35.25
N TYR A 454 3.60 -3.18 34.57
CA TYR A 454 4.00 -1.77 34.51
C TYR A 454 3.27 -0.90 35.55
N THR A 455 4.02 -0.42 36.53
CA THR A 455 3.66 0.70 37.40
C THR A 455 3.91 2.02 36.67
N ARG A 456 2.88 2.88 36.60
CA ARG A 456 2.91 4.24 36.04
C ARG A 456 3.72 5.18 36.95
N SER A 457 4.71 5.90 36.42
CA SER A 457 5.23 7.13 37.03
C SER A 457 5.05 8.33 36.08
N ARG A 458 4.22 9.28 36.50
CA ARG A 458 4.07 10.63 35.92
C ARG A 458 5.35 11.43 36.15
N ILE A 459 5.83 12.13 35.12
CA ILE A 459 6.72 13.29 35.29
C ILE A 459 5.97 14.54 34.82
N THR A 460 5.72 15.42 35.78
CA THR A 460 5.08 16.72 35.67
C THR A 460 6.12 17.83 35.51
N GLN A 461 5.74 18.81 34.68
CA GLN A 461 6.05 20.25 34.73
C GLN A 461 7.41 20.78 34.23
N LYS A 462 7.24 21.71 33.27
CA LYS A 462 8.20 22.72 32.78
C LYS A 462 8.60 23.69 33.91
N PRO A 463 9.85 24.21 33.92
CA PRO A 463 10.16 25.45 34.62
C PRO A 463 9.92 26.68 33.71
N ASN A 464 9.22 27.66 34.27
CA ASN A 464 9.14 29.02 33.74
C ASN A 464 10.48 29.75 33.96
N LEU A 465 10.95 30.45 32.95
CA LEU A 465 12.03 31.43 33.04
C LEU A 465 11.45 32.82 33.31
N ILE A 466 12.00 33.49 34.32
CA ILE A 466 12.16 34.96 34.37
C ILE A 466 13.56 35.24 33.81
#